data_AF-A0A554UKH4-F1
#
_entry.id   AF-A0A554UKH4-F1
#
_cell.length_a   1.000
_cell.length_b   1.000
_cell.length_c   1.000
_cell.angle_alpha   90.00
_cell.angle_beta   90.00
_cell.angle_gamma   90.00
#
_symmetry.space_group_name_H-M   'P 1'
#
loop_
_entity.id
_entity.type
_entity.pdbx_description
1 polymer ?
#
loop_
_entity_poly.entity_id
_entity_poly.type
_entity_poly.pdbx_seq_one_letter_code
_entity_poly.pdbx_strand_id
1 'polypeptide(L)'
;MSGPARTATLAGEGVARRGLLGVDPLLAGVWSLAAALAVLCWWSVQGWAGAVAGVLVGAAVAATTVSWDGRESWAQRRLHTIREWSRRRNGEHVFWSVTDRGERSGVPAPDYDPGADPAWCRPVFCGRVEPLPLAGTGFDPLFVLRHSNPGDRFAYLSVVLAVQGVQSGLGSDADYAAAWREWGWVQAELAKRSSFIRGLQLLHRSVPADITPHVRWYRDKLAPDEDGRLEMLVANYDQLLTEIAPLAEEHRTFVVVKVPLTPEFHAEAATRDEFGGTRRVEVGWASVVKDELERLVRLLDGAGWGPVHVLGERRTAALIRALQNPDYALDDDRDVDWESCWQSYIGGADAVVVAGKWHTRCGQVPPGAIQGETLGPLWLQPLLVGVEADEGREDLARASTIRTISVRIDFVPDAKARVEAVKDVTQDAATRHRHRQKGKISDGTAEVMESASARRRDDLAPGRGVAGSAYAMSVSVTGRDSEDLRRACLRVEQAAGSSAIGGIDWHTDRHDTAQVQTLPLCRGMAGVKHARTN
;
A
#
# COMPACT_ATOMS: atom_id res chain seq x y z
N MET A 1 25.94 19.33 -21.67
CA MET A 1 24.77 20.14 -21.30
C MET A 1 23.96 19.34 -20.28
N SER A 2 24.11 19.63 -18.99
CA SER A 2 23.28 19.01 -17.94
C SER A 2 21.87 19.57 -18.09
N GLY A 3 20.95 18.77 -18.65
CA GLY A 3 19.53 19.12 -18.60
C GLY A 3 19.10 19.31 -17.14
N PRO A 4 18.11 20.17 -16.86
CA PRO A 4 17.60 20.35 -15.50
C PRO A 4 17.23 18.97 -14.92
N ALA A 5 17.65 18.71 -13.68
CA ALA A 5 17.30 17.49 -12.97
C ALA A 5 15.78 17.32 -13.04
N ARG A 6 15.32 16.14 -13.49
CA ARG A 6 13.88 15.89 -13.61
C ARG A 6 13.31 15.78 -12.21
N THR A 7 12.44 16.71 -11.90
CA THR A 7 11.69 16.76 -10.67
C THR A 7 10.28 16.25 -10.91
N ALA A 8 9.73 15.47 -9.99
CA ALA A 8 8.35 15.04 -10.07
C ALA A 8 7.47 15.99 -9.27
N THR A 9 6.42 16.52 -9.88
CA THR A 9 5.29 17.06 -9.13
C THR A 9 4.27 15.95 -8.99
N LEU A 10 4.20 15.35 -7.81
CA LEU A 10 3.05 14.55 -7.46
C LEU A 10 1.91 15.53 -7.25
N ALA A 11 1.00 15.63 -8.23
CA ALA A 11 -0.23 16.36 -8.00
C ALA A 11 -0.92 15.66 -6.83
N GLY A 12 -1.01 16.34 -5.69
CA GLY A 12 -1.78 15.86 -4.56
C GLY A 12 -3.23 15.74 -5.02
N GLU A 13 -3.66 14.53 -5.36
CA GLU A 13 -4.93 14.30 -6.02
C GLU A 13 -6.08 14.47 -5.04
N GLY A 14 -6.43 15.72 -4.72
CA GLY A 14 -7.81 16.09 -4.38
C GLY A 14 -8.82 15.71 -5.50
N VAL A 15 -8.37 15.07 -6.58
CA VAL A 15 -9.10 14.57 -7.74
C VAL A 15 -10.13 13.50 -7.37
N ALA A 16 -9.95 12.75 -6.27
CA ALA A 16 -10.92 11.72 -5.88
C ALA A 16 -12.33 12.26 -5.57
N ARG A 17 -12.51 13.57 -5.37
CA ARG A 17 -13.83 14.17 -5.04
C ARG A 17 -14.41 15.12 -6.10
N ARG A 18 -13.81 15.25 -7.30
CA ARG A 18 -14.24 16.22 -8.31
C ARG A 18 -15.34 15.68 -9.26
N GLY A 19 -16.53 15.41 -8.70
CA GLY A 19 -17.75 15.14 -9.48
C GLY A 19 -18.25 16.37 -10.26
N LEU A 20 -19.26 16.21 -11.13
CA LEU A 20 -19.81 17.29 -11.98
C LEU A 20 -20.35 18.51 -11.19
N LEU A 21 -20.49 18.37 -9.86
CA LEU A 21 -20.82 19.40 -8.88
C LEU A 21 -19.91 19.35 -7.63
N GLY A 22 -18.79 18.60 -7.67
CA GLY A 22 -18.00 18.24 -6.49
C GLY A 22 -18.63 17.14 -5.63
N VAL A 23 -19.61 16.41 -6.18
CA VAL A 23 -20.43 15.42 -5.48
C VAL A 23 -20.24 14.03 -6.11
N ASP A 24 -19.95 13.01 -5.30
CA ASP A 24 -19.81 11.60 -5.71
C ASP A 24 -21.12 11.12 -6.37
N PRO A 25 -21.11 10.37 -7.50
CA PRO A 25 -22.31 9.82 -8.13
C PRO A 25 -23.24 9.03 -7.18
N LEU A 26 -22.71 8.36 -6.16
CA LEU A 26 -23.55 7.74 -5.11
C LEU A 26 -24.30 8.80 -4.30
N LEU A 27 -23.62 9.87 -3.92
CA LEU A 27 -24.23 11.00 -3.24
C LEU A 27 -25.25 11.70 -4.15
N ALA A 28 -24.95 11.86 -5.45
CA ALA A 28 -25.90 12.41 -6.41
C ALA A 28 -27.18 11.56 -6.50
N GLY A 29 -27.05 10.23 -6.42
CA GLY A 29 -28.19 9.32 -6.31
C GLY A 29 -28.99 9.53 -5.03
N VAL A 30 -28.32 9.66 -3.88
CA VAL A 30 -28.96 9.94 -2.58
C VAL A 30 -29.69 11.28 -2.59
N TRP A 31 -29.08 12.33 -3.16
CA TRP A 31 -29.68 13.64 -3.30
C TRP A 31 -30.87 13.63 -4.25
N SER A 32 -30.81 12.86 -5.33
CA SER A 32 -31.95 12.66 -6.25
C SER A 32 -33.11 11.95 -5.54
N LEU A 33 -32.82 10.93 -4.74
CA LEU A 33 -33.83 10.22 -3.94
C LEU A 33 -34.44 11.15 -2.88
N ALA A 34 -33.63 11.97 -2.23
CA ALA A 34 -34.09 12.96 -1.26
C ALA A 34 -34.98 14.04 -1.91
N ALA A 35 -34.62 14.50 -3.11
CA ALA A 35 -35.45 15.41 -3.88
C ALA A 35 -36.79 14.76 -4.28
N ALA A 36 -36.78 13.50 -4.72
CA ALA A 36 -38.01 12.74 -4.99
C ALA A 36 -38.89 12.58 -3.74
N LEU A 37 -38.28 12.27 -2.59
CA LEU A 37 -38.98 12.20 -1.29
C LEU A 37 -39.56 13.56 -0.88
N ALA A 38 -38.82 14.65 -1.08
CA ALA A 38 -39.30 15.99 -0.79
C ALA A 38 -40.51 16.37 -1.67
N VAL A 39 -40.48 16.00 -2.96
CA VAL A 39 -41.62 16.18 -3.88
C VAL A 39 -42.81 15.31 -3.47
N LEU A 40 -42.58 14.07 -3.05
CA LEU A 40 -43.62 13.17 -2.52
C LEU A 40 -44.26 13.73 -1.24
N CYS A 41 -43.46 14.25 -0.30
CA CYS A 41 -43.95 14.90 0.91
C CYS A 41 -44.76 16.17 0.63
N TRP A 42 -44.35 16.95 -0.39
CA TRP A 42 -45.15 18.08 -0.86
C TRP A 42 -46.51 17.60 -1.36
N TRP A 43 -46.53 16.60 -2.24
CA TRP A 43 -47.74 16.09 -2.86
C TRP A 43 -48.72 15.47 -1.86
N SER A 44 -48.22 14.78 -0.82
CA SER A 44 -49.05 14.05 0.14
C SER A 44 -49.70 14.95 1.19
N VAL A 45 -49.01 15.98 1.67
CA VAL A 45 -49.52 16.85 2.75
C VAL A 45 -50.29 18.06 2.21
N GLN A 46 -50.00 18.47 0.96
CA GLN A 46 -50.51 19.67 0.28
C GLN A 46 -50.31 20.99 1.06
N GLY A 47 -49.97 22.06 0.34
CA GLY A 47 -49.72 23.39 0.91
C GLY A 47 -48.38 23.56 1.62
N TRP A 48 -48.26 24.63 2.43
CA TRP A 48 -47.00 25.07 3.04
C TRP A 48 -46.38 24.03 3.99
N ALA A 49 -47.19 23.22 4.66
CA ALA A 49 -46.69 22.15 5.54
C ALA A 49 -45.90 21.08 4.77
N GLY A 50 -46.36 20.70 3.57
CA GLY A 50 -45.66 19.76 2.70
C GLY A 50 -44.35 20.33 2.14
N ALA A 51 -44.35 21.62 1.77
CA ALA A 51 -43.14 22.33 1.33
C ALA A 51 -42.09 22.42 2.46
N VAL A 52 -42.50 22.77 3.68
CA VAL A 52 -41.59 22.81 4.86
C VAL A 52 -41.04 21.43 5.17
N ALA A 53 -41.88 20.38 5.16
CA ALA A 53 -41.43 19.00 5.36
C ALA A 53 -40.40 18.56 4.30
N GLY A 54 -40.66 18.86 3.02
CA GLY A 54 -39.73 18.55 1.93
C GLY A 54 -38.39 19.27 2.07
N VAL A 55 -38.40 20.57 2.44
CA VAL A 55 -37.17 21.33 2.71
C VAL A 55 -36.41 20.76 3.89
N LEU A 56 -37.10 20.37 4.97
CA LEU A 56 -36.46 19.76 6.14
C LEU A 56 -35.82 18.40 5.80
N VAL A 57 -36.47 17.57 4.99
CA VAL A 57 -35.90 16.30 4.50
C VAL A 57 -34.66 16.56 3.65
N GLY A 58 -34.74 17.51 2.70
CA GLY A 58 -33.59 17.90 1.88
C GLY A 58 -32.43 18.45 2.70
N ALA A 59 -32.72 19.32 3.68
CA ALA A 59 -31.73 19.90 4.58
C ALA A 59 -31.11 18.83 5.51
N ALA A 60 -31.89 17.87 6.00
CA ALA A 60 -31.39 16.77 6.82
C ALA A 60 -30.48 15.82 6.01
N VAL A 61 -30.84 15.50 4.76
CA VAL A 61 -29.98 14.70 3.88
C VAL A 61 -28.71 15.46 3.53
N ALA A 62 -28.81 16.75 3.21
CA ALA A 62 -27.62 17.58 2.98
C ALA A 62 -26.73 17.62 4.24
N ALA A 63 -27.27 17.92 5.42
CA ALA A 63 -26.51 17.99 6.67
C ALA A 63 -25.84 16.66 7.05
N THR A 64 -26.46 15.52 6.71
CA THR A 64 -25.90 14.19 7.04
C THR A 64 -24.92 13.66 5.99
N THR A 65 -25.03 14.08 4.72
CA THR A 65 -24.21 13.57 3.61
C THR A 65 -23.12 14.53 3.15
N VAL A 66 -23.23 15.83 3.41
CA VAL A 66 -22.19 16.80 3.10
C VAL A 66 -20.98 16.56 4.02
N SER A 67 -19.81 16.40 3.39
CA SER A 67 -18.53 16.44 4.10
C SER A 67 -18.04 17.88 4.14
N TRP A 68 -17.67 18.35 5.33
CA TRP A 68 -16.98 19.64 5.49
C TRP A 68 -15.51 19.37 5.72
N ASP A 69 -14.67 20.09 4.96
CA ASP A 69 -13.22 20.21 5.22
C ASP A 69 -12.47 18.87 5.23
N GLY A 70 -12.75 18.01 4.24
CA GLY A 70 -12.09 16.70 4.10
C GLY A 70 -12.63 15.59 5.02
N ARG A 71 -13.28 15.94 6.14
CA ARG A 71 -13.82 14.99 7.12
C ARG A 71 -14.96 14.14 6.56
N GLU A 72 -15.05 12.90 7.04
CA GLU A 72 -16.15 11.99 6.68
C GLU A 72 -17.50 12.58 7.08
N SER A 73 -18.50 12.41 6.21
CA SER A 73 -19.87 12.84 6.50
C SER A 73 -20.42 12.09 7.73
N TRP A 74 -21.40 12.68 8.41
CA TRP A 74 -22.00 12.03 9.58
C TRP A 74 -22.63 10.68 9.22
N ALA A 75 -23.28 10.59 8.07
CA ALA A 75 -23.85 9.34 7.57
C ALA A 75 -22.77 8.28 7.29
N GLN A 76 -21.65 8.67 6.69
CA GLN A 76 -20.52 7.77 6.45
C GLN A 76 -19.94 7.25 7.78
N ARG A 77 -19.75 8.12 8.77
CA ARG A 77 -19.30 7.71 10.11
C ARG A 77 -20.27 6.74 10.75
N ARG A 78 -21.59 7.00 10.70
CA ARG A 78 -22.60 6.09 11.26
C ARG A 78 -22.66 4.74 10.55
N LEU A 79 -22.60 4.73 9.22
CA LEU A 79 -22.53 3.49 8.44
C LEU A 79 -21.26 2.70 8.77
N HIS A 80 -20.14 3.39 8.93
CA HIS A 80 -18.89 2.78 9.37
C HIS A 80 -19.04 2.15 10.76
N THR A 81 -19.58 2.88 11.73
CA THR A 81 -19.82 2.34 13.09
C THR A 81 -20.76 1.14 13.08
N ILE A 82 -21.85 1.18 12.29
CA ILE A 82 -22.80 0.06 12.19
C ILE A 82 -22.12 -1.16 11.56
N ARG A 83 -21.34 -0.95 10.49
CA ARG A 83 -20.58 -2.03 9.84
C ARG A 83 -19.58 -2.62 10.82
N GLU A 84 -18.78 -1.81 11.49
CA GLU A 84 -17.79 -2.28 12.46
C GLU A 84 -18.43 -3.01 13.65
N TRP A 85 -19.56 -2.51 14.15
CA TRP A 85 -20.34 -3.22 15.16
C TRP A 85 -20.77 -4.62 14.68
N SER A 86 -21.27 -4.72 13.44
CA SER A 86 -21.65 -6.01 12.85
C SER A 86 -20.45 -6.93 12.67
N ARG A 87 -19.32 -6.42 12.18
CA ARG A 87 -18.08 -7.18 11.98
C ARG A 87 -17.55 -7.74 13.30
N ARG A 88 -17.53 -6.90 14.34
CA ARG A 88 -17.09 -7.32 15.68
C ARG A 88 -18.01 -8.36 16.28
N ARG A 89 -19.33 -8.21 16.11
CA ARG A 89 -20.32 -9.20 16.53
C ARG A 89 -20.14 -10.55 15.81
N ASN A 90 -19.71 -10.52 14.55
CA ASN A 90 -19.42 -11.72 13.76
C ASN A 90 -18.01 -12.31 14.02
N GLY A 91 -17.23 -11.72 14.93
CA GLY A 91 -15.87 -12.19 15.22
C GLY A 91 -14.85 -11.88 14.11
N GLU A 92 -15.15 -11.00 13.15
CA GLU A 92 -14.24 -10.73 12.02
C GLU A 92 -12.93 -10.02 12.41
N HIS A 93 -12.86 -9.51 13.63
CA HIS A 93 -11.71 -8.82 14.20
C HIS A 93 -10.74 -9.76 14.92
N VAL A 94 -11.10 -11.04 15.08
CA VAL A 94 -10.27 -12.06 15.73
C VAL A 94 -9.94 -13.13 14.71
N PHE A 95 -8.67 -13.52 14.68
CA PHE A 95 -8.19 -14.63 13.87
C PHE A 95 -7.14 -15.41 14.64
N TRP A 96 -7.28 -16.73 14.63
CA TRP A 96 -6.30 -17.67 15.17
C TRP A 96 -5.64 -18.43 14.03
N SER A 97 -4.31 -18.48 14.04
CA SER A 97 -3.51 -19.16 13.03
C SER A 97 -3.63 -20.69 13.17
N VAL A 98 -3.40 -21.40 12.06
CA VAL A 98 -3.32 -22.87 12.03
C VAL A 98 -2.26 -23.40 13.01
N THR A 99 -1.16 -22.64 13.18
CA THR A 99 -0.09 -22.95 14.12
C THR A 99 -0.54 -22.81 15.57
N ASP A 100 -1.23 -21.73 15.91
CA ASP A 100 -1.66 -21.45 17.29
C ASP A 100 -2.84 -22.32 17.72
N ARG A 101 -3.69 -22.74 16.78
CA ARG A 101 -4.72 -23.76 17.02
C ARG A 101 -4.12 -25.15 17.28
N GLY A 102 -2.85 -25.36 16.95
CA GLY A 102 -2.20 -26.66 17.06
C GLY A 102 -2.61 -27.66 15.99
N GLU A 103 -3.21 -27.22 14.88
CA GLU A 103 -3.65 -28.12 13.80
C GLU A 103 -2.46 -28.85 13.13
N ARG A 104 -1.28 -28.21 13.11
CA ARG A 104 -0.04 -28.77 12.54
C ARG A 104 0.82 -29.50 13.57
N SER A 105 0.93 -28.95 14.78
CA SER A 105 1.76 -29.50 15.87
C SER A 105 1.03 -30.55 16.73
N GLY A 106 -0.29 -30.62 16.65
CA GLY A 106 -1.14 -31.38 17.57
C GLY A 106 -1.30 -30.74 18.96
N VAL A 107 -0.62 -29.62 19.23
CA VAL A 107 -0.59 -28.95 20.53
C VAL A 107 -0.94 -27.46 20.32
N PRO A 108 -2.10 -27.00 20.83
CA PRO A 108 -2.48 -25.60 20.75
C PRO A 108 -1.51 -24.70 21.54
N ALA A 109 -1.40 -23.44 21.13
CA ALA A 109 -0.65 -22.44 21.86
C ALA A 109 -1.26 -22.23 23.27
N PRO A 110 -0.45 -21.88 24.28
CA PRO A 110 -0.94 -21.66 25.65
C PRO A 110 -2.03 -20.60 25.74
N ASP A 111 -1.97 -19.58 24.87
CA ASP A 111 -2.88 -18.44 24.86
C ASP A 111 -4.11 -18.66 23.95
N TYR A 112 -4.20 -19.82 23.29
CA TYR A 112 -5.33 -20.13 22.42
C TYR A 112 -6.60 -20.39 23.24
N ASP A 113 -7.64 -19.60 22.98
CA ASP A 113 -8.98 -19.77 23.55
C ASP A 113 -9.96 -20.29 22.49
N PRO A 114 -10.36 -21.58 22.55
CA PRO A 114 -11.35 -22.15 21.63
C PRO A 114 -12.72 -21.47 21.69
N GLY A 115 -13.09 -20.86 22.82
CA GLY A 115 -14.38 -20.17 22.98
C GLY A 115 -14.44 -18.81 22.29
N ALA A 116 -13.28 -18.19 22.08
CA ALA A 116 -13.12 -16.91 21.40
C ALA A 116 -12.78 -17.06 19.90
N ASP A 117 -12.56 -18.28 19.41
CA ASP A 117 -12.20 -18.53 18.01
C ASP A 117 -13.44 -18.63 17.10
N PRO A 118 -13.64 -17.68 16.18
CA PRO A 118 -14.69 -17.77 15.15
C PRO A 118 -14.42 -18.83 14.07
N ALA A 119 -13.31 -19.58 14.16
CA ALA A 119 -12.93 -20.68 13.28
C ALA A 119 -12.73 -20.28 11.81
N TRP A 120 -12.27 -19.07 11.55
CA TRP A 120 -11.88 -18.63 10.20
C TRP A 120 -10.70 -19.47 9.69
N CYS A 121 -10.77 -19.96 8.45
CA CYS A 121 -9.66 -20.70 7.83
C CYS A 121 -8.47 -19.80 7.46
N ARG A 122 -8.74 -18.53 7.14
CA ARG A 122 -7.75 -17.51 6.78
C ARG A 122 -8.17 -16.17 7.35
N PRO A 123 -7.27 -15.19 7.46
CA PRO A 123 -7.63 -13.85 7.89
C PRO A 123 -8.76 -13.26 7.04
N VAL A 124 -9.77 -12.68 7.69
CA VAL A 124 -10.96 -12.13 7.01
C VAL A 124 -10.58 -11.08 5.96
N PHE A 125 -9.53 -10.29 6.23
CA PHE A 125 -9.05 -9.25 5.32
C PHE A 125 -8.46 -9.80 4.00
N CYS A 126 -8.00 -11.06 3.97
CA CYS A 126 -7.50 -11.68 2.75
C CYS A 126 -8.63 -11.84 1.73
N GLY A 127 -9.83 -12.22 2.20
CA GLY A 127 -10.95 -12.58 1.35
C GLY A 127 -10.62 -13.79 0.46
N ARG A 128 -11.00 -13.73 -0.82
CA ARG A 128 -10.82 -14.81 -1.80
C ARG A 128 -9.48 -14.70 -2.51
N VAL A 129 -8.43 -15.17 -1.84
CA VAL A 129 -7.07 -15.26 -2.38
C VAL A 129 -6.54 -16.67 -2.25
N GLU A 130 -6.10 -17.24 -3.36
CA GLU A 130 -5.62 -18.61 -3.45
C GLU A 130 -4.41 -18.70 -4.39
N PRO A 131 -3.39 -19.52 -4.06
CA PRO A 131 -2.30 -19.79 -4.98
C PRO A 131 -2.78 -20.58 -6.19
N LEU A 132 -2.19 -20.32 -7.36
CA LEU A 132 -2.45 -21.15 -8.54
C LEU A 132 -1.83 -22.54 -8.34
N PRO A 133 -2.57 -23.63 -8.66
CA PRO A 133 -2.07 -25.00 -8.53
C PRO A 133 -1.06 -25.34 -9.65
N LEU A 134 0.18 -24.86 -9.53
CA LEU A 134 1.21 -25.01 -10.58
C LEU A 134 2.12 -26.25 -10.39
N ALA A 135 1.90 -27.04 -9.34
CA ALA A 135 2.64 -28.27 -9.12
C ALA A 135 2.50 -29.26 -10.29
N GLY A 136 3.63 -29.79 -10.76
CA GLY A 136 3.75 -30.74 -11.86
C GLY A 136 3.55 -30.14 -13.26
N THR A 137 3.54 -28.81 -13.38
CA THR A 137 3.28 -28.11 -14.66
C THR A 137 4.53 -27.55 -15.35
N GLY A 138 5.70 -27.63 -14.73
CA GLY A 138 6.93 -26.98 -15.20
C GLY A 138 7.05 -25.51 -14.81
N PHE A 139 6.00 -24.94 -14.21
CA PHE A 139 5.99 -23.61 -13.58
C PHE A 139 6.05 -23.70 -12.04
N ASP A 140 6.48 -24.84 -11.50
CA ASP A 140 6.59 -25.12 -10.06
C ASP A 140 7.32 -24.04 -9.24
N PRO A 141 8.40 -23.39 -9.74
CA PRO A 141 9.08 -22.34 -8.98
C PRO A 141 8.28 -21.04 -8.85
N LEU A 142 7.27 -20.84 -9.71
CA LEU A 142 6.50 -19.60 -9.76
C LEU A 142 5.37 -19.66 -8.74
N PHE A 143 5.29 -18.64 -7.88
CA PHE A 143 4.19 -18.50 -6.94
C PHE A 143 3.27 -17.35 -7.37
N VAL A 144 2.10 -17.70 -7.90
CA VAL A 144 1.10 -16.75 -8.38
C VAL A 144 -0.14 -16.83 -7.50
N LEU A 145 -0.56 -15.70 -6.95
CA LEU A 145 -1.77 -15.58 -6.16
C LEU A 145 -2.92 -15.07 -7.03
N ARG A 146 -4.04 -15.76 -7.02
CA ARG A 146 -5.28 -15.33 -7.66
C ARG A 146 -6.19 -14.66 -6.65
N HIS A 147 -6.62 -13.45 -6.97
CA HIS A 147 -7.54 -12.63 -6.18
C HIS A 147 -8.90 -12.57 -6.88
N SER A 148 -9.97 -12.94 -6.19
CA SER A 148 -11.34 -12.98 -6.74
C SER A 148 -12.37 -12.35 -5.78
N ASN A 149 -11.97 -11.25 -5.15
CA ASN A 149 -12.76 -10.59 -4.13
C ASN A 149 -14.01 -9.87 -4.68
N PRO A 150 -15.15 -9.91 -3.96
CA PRO A 150 -16.32 -9.13 -4.34
C PRO A 150 -16.01 -7.62 -4.33
N GLY A 151 -16.39 -6.93 -5.40
CA GLY A 151 -16.17 -5.49 -5.57
C GLY A 151 -15.00 -5.13 -6.49
N ASP A 152 -14.09 -6.07 -6.76
CA ASP A 152 -13.13 -5.92 -7.86
C ASP A 152 -13.84 -6.18 -9.20
N ARG A 153 -13.58 -5.35 -10.21
CA ARG A 153 -14.20 -5.51 -11.54
C ARG A 153 -13.78 -6.82 -12.21
N PHE A 154 -12.51 -7.14 -12.12
CA PHE A 154 -11.92 -8.37 -12.62
C PHE A 154 -11.13 -9.03 -11.50
N ALA A 155 -11.14 -10.36 -11.49
CA ALA A 155 -10.14 -11.11 -10.74
C ALA A 155 -8.74 -10.76 -11.27
N TYR A 156 -7.72 -10.85 -10.42
CA TYR A 156 -6.35 -10.51 -10.83
C TYR A 156 -5.35 -11.48 -10.23
N LEU A 157 -4.20 -11.57 -10.87
CA LEU A 157 -3.04 -12.33 -10.43
C LEU A 157 -2.02 -11.39 -9.79
N SER A 158 -1.35 -11.85 -8.74
CA SER A 158 -0.22 -11.13 -8.16
C SER A 158 0.99 -12.03 -7.94
N VAL A 159 2.18 -11.46 -8.15
CA VAL A 159 3.48 -12.13 -7.95
C VAL A 159 4.42 -11.16 -7.23
N VAL A 160 5.20 -11.68 -6.29
CA VAL A 160 6.13 -10.89 -5.48
C VAL A 160 7.55 -11.03 -6.00
N LEU A 161 8.25 -9.91 -6.11
CA LEU A 161 9.67 -9.84 -6.44
C LEU A 161 10.41 -9.14 -5.30
N ALA A 162 11.54 -9.69 -4.89
CA ALA A 162 12.51 -8.99 -4.06
C ALA A 162 13.45 -8.18 -4.95
N VAL A 163 13.72 -6.94 -4.58
CA VAL A 163 14.57 -6.04 -5.35
C VAL A 163 15.55 -5.35 -4.40
N GLN A 164 16.82 -5.29 -4.81
CA GLN A 164 17.84 -4.56 -4.03
C GLN A 164 17.53 -3.06 -3.97
N GLY A 165 17.07 -2.48 -5.08
CA GLY A 165 16.82 -1.06 -5.22
C GLY A 165 18.10 -0.26 -5.45
N VAL A 166 17.95 1.05 -5.65
CA VAL A 166 19.08 1.95 -5.84
C VAL A 166 19.70 2.25 -4.47
N GLN A 167 20.99 1.94 -4.29
CA GLN A 167 21.66 2.18 -3.02
C GLN A 167 21.72 3.67 -2.69
N SER A 168 21.11 4.04 -1.56
CA SER A 168 21.14 5.42 -1.04
C SER A 168 22.52 5.75 -0.45
N GLY A 169 22.99 6.98 -0.63
CA GLY A 169 24.24 7.50 -0.05
C GLY A 169 25.53 7.21 -0.83
N LEU A 170 25.49 6.40 -1.88
CA LEU A 170 26.66 6.09 -2.73
C LEU A 170 26.60 6.74 -4.12
N GLY A 171 25.42 7.17 -4.56
CA GLY A 171 25.22 7.81 -5.86
C GLY A 171 25.34 9.34 -5.78
N SER A 172 25.74 9.96 -6.88
CA SER A 172 25.62 11.42 -7.04
C SER A 172 24.16 11.82 -7.29
N ASP A 173 23.81 13.09 -7.07
CA ASP A 173 22.48 13.63 -7.41
C ASP A 173 22.09 13.37 -8.87
N ALA A 174 23.07 13.35 -9.77
CA ALA A 174 22.87 13.04 -11.18
C ALA A 174 22.45 11.58 -11.39
N ASP A 175 23.03 10.65 -10.63
CA ASP A 175 22.71 9.22 -10.68
C ASP A 175 21.28 8.98 -10.19
N TYR A 176 20.88 9.62 -9.08
CA TYR A 176 19.52 9.56 -8.59
C TYR A 176 18.51 10.17 -9.57
N ALA A 177 18.85 11.29 -10.21
CA ALA A 177 18.00 11.89 -11.24
C ALA A 177 17.89 11.04 -12.51
N ALA A 178 18.95 10.30 -12.86
CA ALA A 178 18.94 9.34 -13.96
C ALA A 178 18.06 8.12 -13.63
N ALA A 179 18.27 7.48 -12.47
CA ALA A 179 17.45 6.36 -12.02
C ALA A 179 15.97 6.73 -11.90
N TRP A 180 15.67 7.93 -11.40
CA TRP A 180 14.31 8.47 -11.36
C TRP A 180 13.67 8.61 -12.75
N ARG A 181 14.46 9.03 -13.75
CA ARG A 181 14.02 9.12 -15.14
C ARG A 181 13.72 7.76 -15.74
N GLU A 182 14.63 6.80 -15.55
CA GLU A 182 14.47 5.44 -16.04
C GLU A 182 13.26 4.75 -15.40
N TRP A 183 13.01 5.00 -14.11
CA TRP A 183 11.79 4.54 -13.45
C TRP A 183 10.52 5.09 -14.12
N GLY A 184 10.52 6.36 -14.54
CA GLY A 184 9.43 6.92 -15.34
C GLY A 184 9.23 6.21 -16.67
N TRP A 185 10.32 5.79 -17.33
CA TRP A 185 10.27 5.01 -18.56
C TRP A 185 9.71 3.59 -18.34
N VAL A 186 10.12 2.91 -17.27
CA VAL A 186 9.57 1.59 -16.88
C VAL A 186 8.06 1.68 -16.73
N GLN A 187 7.55 2.68 -16.00
CA GLN A 187 6.11 2.88 -15.83
C GLN A 187 5.40 3.14 -17.18
N ALA A 188 6.02 3.93 -18.07
CA ALA A 188 5.47 4.19 -19.39
C ALA A 188 5.38 2.93 -20.26
N GLU A 189 6.39 2.06 -20.21
CA GLU A 189 6.37 0.76 -20.91
C GLU A 189 5.27 -0.17 -20.38
N LEU A 190 5.05 -0.19 -19.07
CA LEU A 190 3.99 -1.01 -18.44
C LEU A 190 2.58 -0.46 -18.70
N ALA A 191 2.44 0.84 -18.90
CA ALA A 191 1.15 1.45 -19.23
C ALA A 191 0.71 1.21 -20.69
N LYS A 192 1.60 0.70 -21.55
CA LYS A 192 1.26 0.34 -22.94
C LYS A 192 0.25 -0.80 -22.97
N ARG A 193 -0.56 -0.81 -24.03
CA ARG A 193 -1.55 -1.88 -24.29
C ARG A 193 -0.93 -3.27 -24.43
N SER A 194 0.33 -3.34 -24.85
CA SER A 194 1.08 -4.59 -25.05
C SER A 194 1.49 -5.28 -23.75
N SER A 195 1.55 -4.57 -22.63
CA SER A 195 1.76 -5.19 -21.32
C SER A 195 0.41 -5.65 -20.77
N PHE A 196 0.40 -6.76 -20.03
CA PHE A 196 -0.75 -7.17 -19.20
C PHE A 196 -0.66 -6.68 -17.76
N ILE A 197 0.50 -6.20 -17.30
CA ILE A 197 0.67 -5.59 -15.99
C ILE A 197 -0.12 -4.27 -15.95
N ARG A 198 -0.98 -4.11 -14.95
CA ARG A 198 -1.79 -2.90 -14.75
C ARG A 198 -1.57 -2.21 -13.42
N GLY A 199 -0.80 -2.82 -12.52
CA GLY A 199 -0.36 -2.13 -11.34
C GLY A 199 0.87 -2.77 -10.73
N LEU A 200 1.56 -1.97 -9.93
CA LEU A 200 2.67 -2.37 -9.07
C LEU A 200 2.35 -1.94 -7.64
N GLN A 201 2.74 -2.75 -6.67
CA GLN A 201 2.82 -2.34 -5.28
C GLN A 201 4.28 -2.36 -4.89
N LEU A 202 4.84 -1.20 -4.58
CA LEU A 202 6.17 -1.05 -4.00
C LEU A 202 6.01 -1.18 -2.49
N LEU A 203 6.76 -2.09 -1.89
CA LEU A 203 6.78 -2.31 -0.44
C LEU A 203 8.19 -2.06 0.06
N HIS A 204 8.32 -1.20 1.05
CA HIS A 204 9.55 -0.97 1.77
C HIS A 204 9.32 -1.33 3.24
N ARG A 205 10.09 -2.28 3.75
CA ARG A 205 10.06 -2.69 5.15
C ARG A 205 11.34 -2.25 5.83
N SER A 206 11.21 -1.52 6.93
CA SER A 206 12.29 -1.27 7.89
C SER A 206 12.05 -2.10 9.15
N VAL A 207 13.07 -2.87 9.54
CA VAL A 207 13.10 -3.74 10.74
C VAL A 207 14.46 -3.59 11.43
N PRO A 208 14.60 -4.01 12.70
CA PRO A 208 15.92 -4.08 13.33
C PRO A 208 16.82 -5.01 12.52
N ALA A 209 18.07 -4.60 12.30
CA ALA A 209 19.01 -5.37 11.51
C ALA A 209 19.32 -6.70 12.19
N ASP A 210 19.24 -7.81 11.43
CA ASP A 210 19.74 -9.09 11.93
C ASP A 210 21.27 -9.09 11.90
N ILE A 211 21.89 -8.75 13.03
CA ILE A 211 23.34 -8.78 13.19
C ILE A 211 23.87 -10.20 13.48
N THR A 212 23.00 -11.20 13.64
CA THR A 212 23.39 -12.57 14.01
C THR A 212 24.41 -13.18 13.07
N PRO A 213 24.29 -13.09 11.73
CA PRO A 213 25.30 -13.61 10.81
C PRO A 213 26.67 -12.96 11.01
N HIS A 214 26.69 -11.65 11.28
CA HIS A 214 27.91 -10.90 11.53
C HIS A 214 28.55 -11.30 12.86
N VAL A 215 27.75 -11.41 13.92
CA VAL A 215 28.18 -11.89 15.25
C VAL A 215 28.75 -13.31 15.15
N ARG A 216 28.10 -14.21 14.41
CA ARG A 216 28.59 -15.58 14.17
C ARG A 216 29.91 -15.57 13.42
N TRP A 217 30.00 -14.86 12.30
CA TRP A 217 31.24 -14.74 11.54
C TRP A 217 32.39 -14.22 12.40
N TYR A 218 32.12 -13.17 13.18
CA TYR A 218 33.07 -12.58 14.10
C TYR A 218 33.55 -13.60 15.16
N ARG A 219 32.62 -14.30 15.82
CA ARG A 219 32.97 -15.35 16.81
C ARG A 219 33.77 -16.48 16.17
N ASP A 220 33.38 -16.93 14.99
CA ASP A 220 34.06 -18.04 14.31
C ASP A 220 35.46 -17.66 13.78
N LYS A 221 35.70 -16.39 13.47
CA LYS A 221 36.96 -15.91 12.89
C LYS A 221 37.94 -15.27 13.87
N LEU A 222 37.45 -14.62 14.93
CA LEU A 222 38.26 -13.85 15.88
C LEU A 222 38.31 -14.45 17.29
N ALA A 223 37.32 -15.26 17.71
CA ALA A 223 37.36 -15.92 19.02
C ALA A 223 38.40 -17.05 19.18
N PRO A 224 38.91 -17.73 18.12
CA PRO A 224 40.00 -18.70 18.27
C PRO A 224 41.39 -18.05 18.40
N ASP A 225 41.50 -16.87 19.04
CA ASP A 225 42.79 -16.27 19.38
C ASP A 225 43.43 -17.02 20.56
N GLU A 226 44.21 -18.06 20.26
CA GLU A 226 44.92 -18.87 21.27
C GLU A 226 45.91 -18.04 22.13
N ASP A 227 46.37 -16.89 21.63
CA ASP A 227 47.36 -16.04 22.29
C ASP A 227 46.75 -14.90 23.13
N GLY A 228 45.42 -14.72 23.11
CA GLY A 228 44.70 -13.68 23.88
C GLY A 228 45.07 -12.23 23.53
N ARG A 229 45.80 -12.01 22.43
CA ARG A 229 46.32 -10.69 22.03
C ARG A 229 45.23 -9.74 21.55
N LEU A 230 44.13 -10.27 21.06
CA LEU A 230 43.00 -9.54 20.48
C LEU A 230 41.80 -9.47 21.43
N GLU A 231 41.90 -10.02 22.65
CA GLU A 231 40.78 -10.11 23.60
C GLU A 231 40.14 -8.74 23.91
N MET A 232 40.96 -7.70 24.10
CA MET A 232 40.46 -6.34 24.31
C MET A 232 39.75 -5.77 23.06
N LEU A 233 40.26 -6.04 21.86
CA LEU A 233 39.64 -5.59 20.61
C LEU A 233 38.30 -6.29 20.39
N VAL A 234 38.25 -7.59 20.70
CA VAL A 234 37.06 -8.44 20.69
C VAL A 234 36.02 -7.90 21.68
N ALA A 235 36.40 -7.64 22.92
CA ALA A 235 35.50 -7.06 23.93
C ALA A 235 34.96 -5.68 23.51
N ASN A 236 35.81 -4.79 23.00
CA ASN A 236 35.39 -3.48 22.51
C ASN A 236 34.46 -3.58 21.29
N TYR A 237 34.70 -4.55 20.41
CA TYR A 237 33.85 -4.77 19.23
C TYR A 237 32.49 -5.37 19.61
N ASP A 238 32.45 -6.30 20.56
CA ASP A 238 31.21 -6.86 21.10
C ASP A 238 30.37 -5.79 21.81
N GLN A 239 31.02 -4.89 22.56
CA GLN A 239 30.37 -3.71 23.13
C GLN A 239 29.80 -2.80 22.04
N LEU A 240 30.57 -2.50 20.99
CA LEU A 240 30.10 -1.69 19.86
C LEU A 240 28.88 -2.34 19.17
N LEU A 241 28.90 -3.65 18.95
CA LEU A 241 27.77 -4.37 18.37
C LEU A 241 26.54 -4.29 19.28
N THR A 242 26.72 -4.40 20.60
CA THR A 242 25.63 -4.27 21.57
C THR A 242 25.02 -2.86 21.57
N GLU A 243 25.84 -1.83 21.40
CA GLU A 243 25.39 -0.43 21.33
C GLU A 243 24.69 -0.10 20.00
N ILE A 244 25.17 -0.66 18.88
CA ILE A 244 24.64 -0.41 17.54
C ILE A 244 23.40 -1.27 17.24
N ALA A 245 23.33 -2.51 17.73
CA ALA A 245 22.24 -3.45 17.47
C ALA A 245 20.83 -2.83 17.59
N PRO A 246 20.48 -2.11 18.67
CA PRO A 246 19.15 -1.53 18.81
C PRO A 246 18.87 -0.34 17.87
N LEU A 247 19.91 0.26 17.28
CA LEU A 247 19.81 1.41 16.39
C LEU A 247 19.89 1.03 14.91
N ALA A 248 20.46 -0.15 14.60
CA ALA A 248 20.64 -0.60 13.24
C ALA A 248 19.30 -1.00 12.59
N GLU A 249 19.03 -0.42 11.43
CA GLU A 249 17.88 -0.78 10.60
C GLU A 249 18.34 -1.58 9.38
N GLU A 250 17.56 -2.60 9.05
CA GLU A 250 17.64 -3.29 7.77
C GLU A 250 16.44 -2.88 6.92
N HIS A 251 16.74 -2.49 5.68
CA HIS A 251 15.76 -2.00 4.71
C HIS A 251 15.62 -2.99 3.56
N ARG A 252 14.42 -3.53 3.37
CA ARG A 252 14.12 -4.45 2.27
C ARG A 252 13.02 -3.90 1.39
N THR A 253 13.23 -3.98 0.08
CA THR A 253 12.28 -3.51 -0.93
C THR A 253 11.72 -4.68 -1.73
N PHE A 254 10.41 -4.68 -1.91
CA PHE A 254 9.68 -5.67 -2.69
C PHE A 254 8.78 -4.98 -3.71
N VAL A 255 8.61 -5.61 -4.86
CA VAL A 255 7.69 -5.20 -5.90
C VAL A 255 6.67 -6.30 -6.08
N VAL A 256 5.39 -5.98 -5.92
CA VAL A 256 4.31 -6.91 -6.23
C VAL A 256 3.65 -6.46 -7.52
N VAL A 257 3.52 -7.40 -8.45
CA VAL A 257 2.92 -7.15 -9.76
C VAL A 257 1.43 -7.45 -9.68
N LYS A 258 0.60 -6.65 -10.38
CA LYS A 258 -0.83 -6.89 -10.55
C LYS A 258 -1.16 -7.10 -12.03
N VAL A 259 -1.69 -8.28 -12.36
CA VAL A 259 -2.14 -8.65 -13.72
C VAL A 259 -3.64 -8.97 -13.69
N PRO A 260 -4.53 -8.07 -14.13
CA PRO A 260 -5.96 -8.35 -14.17
C PRO A 260 -6.30 -9.38 -15.24
N LEU A 261 -7.21 -10.30 -14.90
CA LEU A 261 -7.76 -11.33 -15.79
C LEU A 261 -8.82 -10.72 -16.71
N THR A 262 -8.34 -9.91 -17.66
CA THR A 262 -9.15 -9.27 -18.70
C THR A 262 -9.51 -10.25 -19.83
N PRO A 263 -10.53 -9.96 -20.65
CA PRO A 263 -10.83 -10.78 -21.82
C PRO A 263 -9.63 -10.96 -22.77
N GLU A 264 -8.82 -9.91 -22.95
CA GLU A 264 -7.61 -9.95 -23.76
C GLU A 264 -6.55 -10.87 -23.16
N PHE A 265 -6.39 -10.86 -21.83
CA PHE A 265 -5.51 -11.79 -21.13
C PHE A 265 -5.97 -13.24 -21.31
N HIS A 266 -7.27 -13.50 -21.19
CA HIS A 266 -7.82 -14.84 -21.40
C HIS A 266 -7.61 -15.34 -22.83
N ALA A 267 -7.75 -14.47 -23.84
CA ALA A 267 -7.50 -14.81 -25.22
C ALA A 267 -6.03 -15.20 -25.46
N GLU A 268 -5.10 -14.41 -24.94
CA GLU A 268 -3.66 -14.71 -25.05
C GLU A 268 -3.26 -15.97 -24.27
N ALA A 269 -3.80 -16.16 -23.07
CA ALA A 269 -3.48 -17.35 -22.29
C ALA A 269 -4.03 -18.64 -22.93
N ALA A 270 -5.16 -18.56 -23.63
CA ALA A 270 -5.75 -19.69 -24.35
C ALA A 270 -4.92 -20.14 -25.56
N THR A 271 -4.01 -19.31 -26.09
CA THR A 271 -3.08 -19.75 -27.13
C THR A 271 -1.85 -20.47 -26.58
N ARG A 272 -1.71 -20.56 -25.24
CA ARG A 272 -0.52 -21.06 -24.54
C ARG A 272 -0.84 -22.23 -23.59
N ASP A 273 -2.04 -22.77 -23.66
CA ASP A 273 -2.57 -23.77 -22.73
C ASP A 273 -2.12 -25.22 -23.01
N GLU A 274 -1.21 -25.42 -23.97
CA GLU A 274 -0.74 -26.74 -24.44
C GLU A 274 0.56 -27.24 -23.79
N PHE A 275 1.19 -26.47 -22.88
CA PHE A 275 2.46 -26.88 -22.28
C PHE A 275 2.26 -28.07 -21.31
N GLY A 276 2.71 -29.28 -21.69
CA GLY A 276 2.79 -30.44 -20.78
C GLY A 276 1.69 -31.51 -20.89
N GLY A 277 1.11 -31.73 -22.08
CA GLY A 277 0.26 -32.91 -22.38
C GLY A 277 -1.12 -32.95 -21.72
N THR A 278 -1.41 -32.07 -20.76
CA THR A 278 -2.72 -31.92 -20.12
C THR A 278 -3.15 -30.45 -20.19
N ARG A 279 -4.29 -30.18 -20.84
CA ARG A 279 -4.81 -28.82 -21.01
C ARG A 279 -5.33 -28.27 -19.68
N ARG A 280 -4.53 -27.44 -19.02
CA ARG A 280 -4.87 -26.76 -17.76
C ARG A 280 -4.83 -25.25 -17.98
N VAL A 281 -5.93 -24.57 -17.68
CA VAL A 281 -6.07 -23.12 -17.92
C VAL A 281 -5.01 -22.33 -17.13
N GLU A 282 -4.63 -22.83 -15.96
CA GLU A 282 -3.62 -22.22 -15.09
C GLU A 282 -2.23 -22.19 -15.72
N VAL A 283 -1.91 -23.15 -16.59
CA VAL A 283 -0.64 -23.23 -17.31
C VAL A 283 -0.52 -22.10 -18.32
N GLY A 284 -1.60 -21.84 -19.07
CA GLY A 284 -1.67 -20.69 -19.97
C GLY A 284 -1.51 -19.37 -19.21
N TRP A 285 -2.16 -19.24 -18.05
CA TRP A 285 -2.03 -18.04 -17.21
C TRP A 285 -0.61 -17.85 -16.69
N ALA A 286 0.01 -18.91 -16.16
CA ALA A 286 1.38 -18.88 -15.65
C ALA A 286 2.40 -18.56 -16.75
N SER A 287 2.19 -19.07 -17.97
CA SER A 287 3.02 -18.77 -19.13
C SER A 287 3.00 -17.28 -19.49
N VAL A 288 1.82 -16.65 -19.59
CA VAL A 288 1.71 -15.20 -19.84
C VAL A 288 2.36 -14.41 -18.71
N VAL A 289 2.11 -14.77 -17.45
CA VAL A 289 2.69 -14.09 -16.30
C VAL A 289 4.21 -14.20 -16.31
N LYS A 290 4.78 -15.37 -16.61
CA LYS A 290 6.23 -15.57 -16.68
C LYS A 290 6.87 -14.64 -17.71
N ASP A 291 6.33 -14.56 -18.93
CA ASP A 291 6.87 -13.68 -19.97
C ASP A 291 6.79 -12.20 -19.60
N GLU A 292 5.67 -11.78 -18.98
CA GLU A 292 5.51 -10.42 -18.44
C GLU A 292 6.53 -10.12 -17.34
N LEU A 293 6.81 -11.08 -16.45
CA LEU A 293 7.80 -10.94 -15.39
C LEU A 293 9.23 -10.87 -15.96
N GLU A 294 9.59 -11.72 -16.91
CA GLU A 294 10.89 -11.65 -17.58
C GLU A 294 11.10 -10.30 -18.28
N ARG A 295 10.05 -9.76 -18.91
CA ARG A 295 10.11 -8.41 -19.48
C ARG A 295 10.28 -7.36 -18.39
N LEU A 296 9.53 -7.44 -17.29
CA LEU A 296 9.66 -6.51 -16.17
C LEU A 296 11.06 -6.55 -15.55
N VAL A 297 11.64 -7.73 -15.33
CA VAL A 297 12.99 -7.89 -14.79
C VAL A 297 14.01 -7.18 -15.68
N ARG A 298 13.93 -7.35 -17.01
CA ARG A 298 14.81 -6.63 -17.95
C ARG A 298 14.63 -5.10 -17.89
N LEU A 299 13.39 -4.63 -17.71
CA LEU A 299 13.11 -3.19 -17.58
C LEU A 299 13.69 -2.62 -16.28
N LEU A 300 13.56 -3.35 -15.16
CA LEU A 300 14.07 -2.94 -13.85
C LEU A 300 15.61 -2.97 -13.81
N ASP A 301 16.22 -3.99 -14.41
CA ASP A 301 17.67 -4.10 -14.55
C ASP A 301 18.23 -2.92 -15.38
N GLY A 302 17.61 -2.62 -16.53
CA GLY A 302 17.94 -1.45 -17.34
C GLY A 302 17.74 -0.11 -16.63
N ALA A 303 16.86 -0.05 -15.63
CA ALA A 303 16.64 1.13 -14.79
C ALA A 303 17.58 1.21 -13.57
N GLY A 304 18.51 0.27 -13.41
CA GLY A 304 19.51 0.28 -12.34
C GLY A 304 18.99 -0.14 -10.96
N TRP A 305 17.91 -0.94 -10.90
CA TRP A 305 17.33 -1.41 -9.63
C TRP A 305 18.13 -2.55 -8.97
N GLY A 306 19.23 -2.98 -9.59
CA GLY A 306 20.05 -4.10 -9.14
C GLY A 306 19.38 -5.46 -9.37
N PRO A 307 19.87 -6.51 -8.68
CA PRO A 307 19.32 -7.86 -8.76
C PRO A 307 17.83 -7.89 -8.39
N VAL A 308 17.06 -8.54 -9.26
CA VAL A 308 15.62 -8.79 -9.07
C VAL A 308 15.38 -10.28 -8.99
N HIS A 309 14.74 -10.73 -7.91
CA HIS A 309 14.42 -12.13 -7.68
C HIS A 309 12.93 -12.33 -7.54
N VAL A 310 12.32 -13.15 -8.41
CA VAL A 310 10.93 -13.58 -8.26
C VAL A 310 10.85 -14.55 -7.07
N LEU A 311 9.97 -14.27 -6.12
CA LEU A 311 9.84 -15.09 -4.92
C LEU A 311 8.92 -16.29 -5.19
N GLY A 312 9.37 -17.48 -4.77
CA GLY A 312 8.53 -18.67 -4.71
C GLY A 312 7.60 -18.67 -3.49
N GLU A 313 6.87 -19.77 -3.28
CA GLU A 313 5.87 -19.89 -2.22
C GLU A 313 6.45 -19.63 -0.83
N ARG A 314 7.47 -20.40 -0.43
CA ARG A 314 8.04 -20.34 0.92
C ARG A 314 8.58 -18.95 1.27
N ARG A 315 9.30 -18.30 0.34
CA ARG A 315 9.83 -16.94 0.57
C ARG A 315 8.74 -15.88 0.61
N THR A 316 7.68 -16.03 -0.21
CA THR A 316 6.53 -15.12 -0.16
C THR A 316 5.76 -15.28 1.15
N ALA A 317 5.57 -16.53 1.59
CA ALA A 317 4.93 -16.89 2.85
C ALA A 317 5.74 -16.39 4.07
N ALA A 318 7.07 -16.54 4.04
CA ALA A 318 7.98 -15.98 5.03
C ALA A 318 7.86 -14.45 5.15
N LEU A 319 7.85 -13.77 3.99
CA LEU A 319 7.67 -12.32 3.93
C LEU A 319 6.33 -11.89 4.55
N ILE A 320 5.22 -12.55 4.19
CA ILE A 320 3.90 -12.24 4.77
C ILE A 320 3.94 -12.39 6.29
N ARG A 321 4.50 -13.49 6.80
CA ARG A 321 4.66 -13.75 8.23
C ARG A 321 5.47 -12.65 8.92
N ALA A 322 6.64 -12.32 8.40
CA ALA A 322 7.56 -11.32 8.97
C ALA A 322 6.99 -9.87 8.93
N LEU A 323 6.13 -9.56 7.95
CA LEU A 323 5.44 -8.27 7.90
C LEU A 323 4.36 -8.13 8.98
N GLN A 324 3.78 -9.25 9.44
CA GLN A 324 2.80 -9.26 10.53
C GLN A 324 3.47 -9.38 11.91
N ASN A 325 4.47 -10.24 12.03
CA ASN A 325 5.17 -10.53 13.29
C ASN A 325 6.69 -10.31 13.12
N PRO A 326 7.26 -9.23 13.69
CA PRO A 326 8.68 -8.94 13.63
C PRO A 326 9.62 -9.94 14.32
N ASP A 327 9.12 -10.89 15.11
CA ASP A 327 9.97 -11.92 15.71
C ASP A 327 10.54 -12.90 14.66
N TYR A 328 9.94 -12.95 13.48
CA TYR A 328 10.45 -13.73 12.35
C TYR A 328 11.31 -12.85 11.44
N ALA A 329 12.54 -13.30 11.18
CA ALA A 329 13.41 -12.66 10.18
C ALA A 329 12.78 -12.75 8.78
N LEU A 330 13.02 -11.73 7.94
CA LEU A 330 12.45 -11.66 6.58
C LEU A 330 12.87 -12.84 5.69
N ASP A 331 14.09 -13.34 5.89
CA ASP A 331 14.66 -14.46 5.13
C ASP A 331 14.39 -15.84 5.80
N ASP A 332 13.63 -15.91 6.90
CA ASP A 332 13.29 -17.19 7.55
C ASP A 332 12.12 -17.90 6.84
N ASP A 333 12.47 -18.66 5.80
CA ASP A 333 11.55 -19.46 4.98
C ASP A 333 11.43 -20.92 5.42
N ARG A 334 11.87 -21.25 6.65
CA ARG A 334 11.75 -22.59 7.25
C ARG A 334 10.32 -22.86 7.69
N ASP A 335 9.84 -24.05 7.34
CA ASP A 335 8.54 -24.63 7.73
C ASP A 335 7.30 -23.77 7.47
N VAL A 336 7.42 -22.79 6.55
CA VAL A 336 6.36 -21.85 6.18
C VAL A 336 5.82 -22.16 4.79
N ASP A 337 4.50 -22.09 4.69
CA ASP A 337 3.69 -22.29 3.49
C ASP A 337 2.54 -21.27 3.47
N TRP A 338 1.72 -21.28 2.41
CA TRP A 338 0.61 -20.33 2.29
C TRP A 338 -0.40 -20.38 3.44
N GLU A 339 -0.63 -21.52 4.08
CA GLU A 339 -1.61 -21.64 5.16
C GLU A 339 -1.02 -21.25 6.53
N SER A 340 0.28 -21.51 6.75
CA SER A 340 0.98 -21.23 8.02
C SER A 340 1.59 -19.83 8.12
N CYS A 341 1.63 -19.05 7.02
CA CYS A 341 2.18 -17.69 7.06
C CYS A 341 1.35 -16.70 7.88
N TRP A 342 0.04 -16.95 8.01
CA TRP A 342 -0.88 -16.03 8.68
C TRP A 342 -0.71 -16.07 10.21
N GLN A 343 -0.53 -14.92 10.81
CA GLN A 343 -0.35 -14.80 12.27
C GLN A 343 -1.69 -14.51 12.97
N SER A 344 -1.86 -15.05 14.18
CA SER A 344 -3.03 -14.74 15.01
C SER A 344 -3.08 -13.25 15.34
N TYR A 345 -4.28 -12.69 15.32
CA TYR A 345 -4.47 -11.28 15.66
C TYR A 345 -5.81 -10.99 16.32
N ILE A 346 -5.81 -9.89 17.08
CA ILE A 346 -7.00 -9.30 17.69
C ILE A 346 -7.05 -7.82 17.31
N GLY A 347 -8.13 -7.43 16.62
CA GLY A 347 -8.39 -6.06 16.19
C GLY A 347 -8.89 -5.17 17.33
N GLY A 348 -8.12 -4.15 17.68
CA GLY A 348 -8.48 -3.10 18.63
C GLY A 348 -8.89 -1.79 17.95
N ALA A 349 -9.19 -0.77 18.77
CA ALA A 349 -9.57 0.55 18.29
C ALA A 349 -8.40 1.31 17.66
N ASP A 350 -7.24 1.29 18.31
CA ASP A 350 -6.06 2.07 17.90
C ASP A 350 -4.94 1.23 17.29
N ALA A 351 -5.04 -0.10 17.38
CA ALA A 351 -4.06 -1.04 16.83
C ALA A 351 -4.67 -2.44 16.63
N VAL A 352 -4.03 -3.25 15.81
CA VAL A 352 -4.20 -4.71 15.81
C VAL A 352 -3.06 -5.33 16.62
N VAL A 353 -3.39 -6.25 17.54
CA VAL A 353 -2.39 -6.99 18.32
C VAL A 353 -2.12 -8.31 17.62
N VAL A 354 -0.89 -8.55 17.21
CA VAL A 354 -0.45 -9.75 16.50
C VAL A 354 0.37 -10.62 17.45
N ALA A 355 0.10 -11.92 17.45
CA ALA A 355 0.78 -12.92 18.30
C ALA A 355 0.83 -12.53 19.79
N GLY A 356 -0.22 -11.87 20.29
CA GLY A 356 -0.34 -11.43 21.69
C GLY A 356 0.68 -10.38 22.16
N LYS A 357 1.56 -9.90 21.26
CA LYS A 357 2.73 -9.08 21.62
C LYS A 357 2.84 -7.81 20.81
N TRP A 358 2.70 -7.89 19.49
CA TRP A 358 3.04 -6.77 18.61
C TRP A 358 1.81 -5.91 18.30
N HIS A 359 1.87 -4.64 18.67
CA HIS A 359 0.82 -3.67 18.38
C HIS A 359 1.12 -2.99 17.04
N THR A 360 0.28 -3.22 16.03
CA THR A 360 0.44 -2.63 14.70
C THR A 360 -0.67 -1.64 14.39
N ARG A 361 -0.29 -0.42 14.00
CA ARG A 361 -1.19 0.62 13.51
C ARG A 361 -1.01 0.80 12.02
N CYS A 362 -2.12 0.90 11.30
CA CYS A 362 -2.16 1.16 9.87
C CYS A 362 -2.77 2.52 9.60
N GLY A 363 -2.18 3.26 8.67
CA GLY A 363 -2.67 4.54 8.19
C GLY A 363 -2.51 4.67 6.69
N GLN A 364 -3.23 5.62 6.11
CA GLN A 364 -3.15 5.94 4.70
C GLN A 364 -2.68 7.38 4.56
N VAL A 365 -1.80 7.65 3.59
CA VAL A 365 -1.45 9.02 3.23
C VAL A 365 -2.54 9.53 2.28
N PRO A 366 -3.30 10.56 2.67
CA PRO A 366 -4.31 11.12 1.79
C PRO A 366 -3.65 11.69 0.53
N PRO A 367 -4.27 11.55 -0.66
CA PRO A 367 -3.70 12.12 -1.87
C PRO A 367 -3.42 13.62 -1.76
N GLY A 368 -4.25 14.38 -1.02
CA GLY A 368 -4.05 15.81 -0.79
C GLY A 368 -3.02 16.16 0.29
N ALA A 369 -2.46 15.18 1.00
CA ALA A 369 -1.45 15.42 2.03
C ALA A 369 -0.05 15.60 1.46
N ILE A 370 0.23 15.10 0.26
CA ILE A 370 1.50 15.35 -0.43
C ILE A 370 1.47 16.76 -1.01
N GLN A 371 2.43 17.58 -0.62
CA GLN A 371 2.51 18.96 -1.09
C GLN A 371 2.75 19.01 -2.60
N GLY A 372 2.06 19.91 -3.30
CA GLY A 372 2.14 20.07 -4.77
C GLY A 372 3.45 20.70 -5.27
N GLU A 373 4.49 20.68 -4.45
CA GLU A 373 5.80 21.22 -4.78
C GLU A 373 6.58 20.26 -5.69
N THR A 374 7.70 20.77 -6.18
CA THR A 374 8.60 20.05 -7.05
C THR A 374 9.49 19.12 -6.21
N LEU A 375 9.19 17.82 -6.22
CA LEU A 375 9.88 16.82 -5.41
C LEU A 375 11.10 16.27 -6.14
N GLY A 376 12.25 16.28 -5.46
CA GLY A 376 13.48 15.66 -5.95
C GLY A 376 13.46 14.13 -5.77
N PRO A 377 14.39 13.38 -6.38
CA PRO A 377 14.41 11.91 -6.35
C PRO A 377 14.44 11.29 -4.93
N LEU A 378 15.01 11.99 -3.95
CA LEU A 378 15.22 11.51 -2.58
C LEU A 378 14.17 12.02 -1.58
N TRP A 379 13.06 12.58 -2.06
CA TRP A 379 12.06 13.22 -1.19
C TRP A 379 11.46 12.28 -0.12
N LEU A 380 11.36 10.97 -0.41
CA LEU A 380 10.90 9.96 0.55
C LEU A 380 12.00 9.41 1.49
N GLN A 381 13.26 9.79 1.29
CA GLN A 381 14.38 9.23 2.06
C GLN A 381 14.21 9.40 3.58
N PRO A 382 13.79 10.56 4.13
CA PRO A 382 13.54 10.70 5.57
C PRO A 382 12.58 9.66 6.12
N LEU A 383 11.49 9.38 5.40
CA LEU A 383 10.49 8.39 5.82
C LEU A 383 10.97 6.93 5.65
N LEU A 384 11.77 6.65 4.61
CA LEU A 384 12.25 5.30 4.30
C LEU A 384 13.38 4.85 5.23
N VAL A 385 14.40 5.69 5.44
CA VAL A 385 15.63 5.32 6.17
C VAL A 385 16.03 6.29 7.28
N GLY A 386 15.35 7.44 7.40
CA GLY A 386 15.70 8.53 8.33
C GLY A 386 14.80 8.64 9.56
N VAL A 387 14.02 7.60 9.90
CA VAL A 387 13.18 7.62 11.09
C VAL A 387 14.04 7.32 12.31
N GLU A 388 13.95 8.16 13.33
CA GLU A 388 14.71 8.00 14.57
C GLU A 388 14.34 6.70 15.30
N ALA A 389 15.33 6.11 15.97
CA ALA A 389 15.12 4.98 16.87
C ALA A 389 14.44 5.44 18.17
N ASP A 390 13.80 4.51 18.88
CA ASP A 390 13.33 4.75 20.25
C ASP A 390 14.52 4.78 21.21
N GLU A 391 14.65 5.86 21.98
CA GLU A 391 15.70 6.01 22.99
C GLU A 391 15.54 5.05 24.19
N GLY A 392 14.41 4.33 24.24
CA GLY A 392 14.06 3.42 25.33
C GLY A 392 13.57 4.16 26.58
N ARG A 393 13.25 3.39 27.61
CA ARG A 393 12.88 3.81 28.98
C ARG A 393 13.52 2.85 29.98
N GLU A 394 13.36 3.10 31.28
CA GLU A 394 13.89 2.21 32.33
C GLU A 394 13.40 0.75 32.20
N ASP A 395 12.19 0.55 31.65
CA ASP A 395 11.52 -0.73 31.45
C ASP A 395 11.56 -1.26 30.00
N LEU A 396 12.05 -0.46 29.06
CA LEU A 396 12.07 -0.79 27.63
C LEU A 396 13.42 -0.44 27.00
N ALA A 397 14.09 -1.46 26.46
CA ALA A 397 15.34 -1.27 25.73
C ALA A 397 15.15 -0.34 24.51
N ARG A 398 16.25 0.28 24.08
CA ARG A 398 16.31 0.97 22.78
C ARG A 398 15.91 0.02 21.66
N ALA A 399 15.22 0.54 20.65
CA ALA A 399 14.82 -0.24 19.49
C ALA A 399 14.58 0.64 18.28
N SER A 400 14.85 0.12 17.08
CA SER A 400 14.56 0.81 15.84
C SER A 400 13.06 0.84 15.54
N THR A 401 12.64 1.80 14.72
CA THR A 401 11.21 2.02 14.45
C THR A 401 10.74 1.11 13.33
N ILE A 402 10.02 0.04 13.70
CA ILE A 402 9.50 -0.96 12.76
C ILE A 402 8.36 -0.36 11.93
N ARG A 403 8.53 -0.34 10.61
CA ARG A 403 7.53 0.25 9.70
C ARG A 403 7.52 -0.39 8.32
N THR A 404 6.35 -0.43 7.71
CA THR A 404 6.18 -0.79 6.30
C THR A 404 5.52 0.36 5.56
N ILE A 405 6.13 0.78 4.46
CA ILE A 405 5.55 1.76 3.55
C ILE A 405 5.17 1.02 2.28
N SER A 406 3.90 1.13 1.89
CA SER A 406 3.38 0.54 0.67
C SER A 406 2.90 1.62 -0.27
N VAL A 407 3.44 1.66 -1.47
CA VAL A 407 2.98 2.55 -2.55
C VAL A 407 2.41 1.69 -3.66
N ARG A 408 1.08 1.71 -3.78
CA ARG A 408 0.37 1.11 -4.90
C ARG A 408 0.34 2.10 -6.06
N ILE A 409 0.67 1.65 -7.25
CA ILE A 409 0.62 2.39 -8.51
C ILE A 409 -0.24 1.57 -9.47
N ASP A 410 -1.34 2.15 -9.95
CA ASP A 410 -2.18 1.57 -11.01
C ASP A 410 -1.99 2.38 -12.30
N PHE A 411 -1.67 1.71 -13.40
CA PHE A 411 -1.39 2.34 -14.68
C PHE A 411 -2.68 2.72 -15.40
N VAL A 412 -2.75 3.96 -15.87
CA VAL A 412 -3.88 4.50 -16.61
C VAL A 412 -3.51 4.58 -18.10
N PRO A 413 -4.26 3.92 -18.99
CA PRO A 413 -3.99 3.98 -20.43
C PRO A 413 -3.93 5.42 -20.95
N ASP A 414 -2.94 5.72 -21.78
CA ASP A 414 -2.62 7.09 -22.23
C ASP A 414 -3.81 7.88 -22.77
N ALA A 415 -4.68 7.24 -23.57
CA ALA A 415 -5.85 7.90 -24.14
C ALA A 415 -6.82 8.40 -23.06
N LYS A 416 -7.01 7.61 -21.99
CA LYS A 416 -7.85 8.00 -20.85
C LYS A 416 -7.17 9.08 -20.01
N ALA A 417 -5.87 8.91 -19.73
CA ALA A 417 -5.08 9.86 -18.95
C ALA A 417 -5.07 11.27 -19.60
N ARG A 418 -4.98 11.35 -20.94
CA ARG A 418 -5.05 12.62 -21.68
C ARG A 418 -6.40 13.32 -21.55
N VAL A 419 -7.50 12.57 -21.71
CA VAL A 419 -8.86 13.13 -21.59
C VAL A 419 -9.09 13.70 -20.18
N GLU A 420 -8.61 12.99 -19.16
CA GLU A 420 -8.67 13.43 -17.77
C GLU A 420 -7.84 14.70 -17.54
N ALA A 421 -6.59 14.73 -18.03
CA ALA A 421 -5.74 15.92 -17.91
C ALA A 421 -6.33 17.17 -18.58
N VAL A 422 -6.96 17.02 -19.76
CA VAL A 422 -7.65 18.14 -20.43
C VAL A 422 -8.84 18.64 -19.60
N LYS A 423 -9.59 17.71 -19.01
CA LYS A 423 -10.72 18.04 -18.15
C LYS A 423 -10.26 18.77 -16.89
N ASP A 424 -9.18 18.32 -16.26
CA ASP A 424 -8.63 18.92 -15.03
C ASP A 424 -8.18 20.36 -15.27
N VAL A 425 -7.41 20.60 -16.34
CA VAL A 425 -7.00 21.97 -16.74
C VAL A 425 -8.22 22.87 -16.96
N THR A 426 -9.27 22.35 -17.59
CA THR A 426 -10.50 23.10 -17.85
C THR A 426 -11.24 23.43 -16.54
N GLN A 427 -11.31 22.49 -15.60
CA GLN A 427 -11.94 22.69 -14.29
C GLN A 427 -11.17 23.68 -13.41
N ASP A 428 -9.85 23.63 -13.39
CA ASP A 428 -9.01 24.56 -12.64
C ASP A 428 -9.12 25.98 -13.21
N ALA A 429 -9.09 26.11 -14.54
CA ALA A 429 -9.30 27.40 -15.21
C ALA A 429 -10.69 28.00 -14.91
N ALA A 430 -11.74 27.17 -14.90
CA ALA A 430 -13.10 27.60 -14.55
C ALA A 430 -13.22 28.01 -13.07
N THR A 431 -12.57 27.27 -12.17
CA THR A 431 -12.54 27.57 -10.73
C THR A 431 -11.87 28.91 -10.48
N ARG A 432 -10.70 29.15 -11.08
CA ARG A 432 -10.02 30.46 -11.03
C ARG A 432 -10.90 31.58 -11.56
N HIS A 433 -11.59 31.37 -12.68
CA HIS A 433 -12.50 32.38 -13.23
C HIS A 433 -13.63 32.73 -12.23
N ARG A 434 -14.21 31.73 -11.55
CA ARG A 434 -15.19 31.94 -10.48
C ARG A 434 -14.61 32.67 -9.26
N HIS A 435 -13.38 32.35 -8.84
CA HIS A 435 -12.73 33.05 -7.72
C HIS A 435 -12.47 34.52 -8.05
N ARG A 436 -11.99 34.80 -9.27
CA ARG A 436 -11.77 36.16 -9.78
C ARG A 436 -13.08 36.95 -9.84
N GLN A 437 -14.16 36.36 -10.36
CA GLN A 437 -15.50 36.99 -10.36
C GLN A 437 -16.02 37.31 -8.95
N LYS A 438 -15.65 36.50 -7.95
CA LYS A 438 -16.05 36.69 -6.55
C LYS A 438 -15.11 37.61 -5.76
N GLY A 439 -14.08 38.19 -6.39
CA GLY A 439 -13.10 39.05 -5.71
C GLY A 439 -12.32 38.34 -4.60
N LYS A 440 -12.27 37.00 -4.59
CA LYS A 440 -11.53 36.24 -3.57
C LYS A 440 -10.04 36.31 -3.88
N ILE A 441 -9.25 36.75 -2.90
CA ILE A 441 -7.79 36.69 -2.95
C ILE A 441 -7.38 35.24 -2.67
N SER A 442 -6.56 34.68 -3.55
CA SER A 442 -6.03 33.31 -3.45
C SER A 442 -4.90 33.25 -2.42
N ASP A 443 -4.77 32.12 -1.74
CA ASP A 443 -3.65 31.77 -0.86
C ASP A 443 -2.45 31.19 -1.64
N GLY A 444 -2.53 31.13 -2.98
CA GLY A 444 -1.52 30.53 -3.85
C GLY A 444 -1.79 29.06 -4.18
N THR A 445 -2.67 28.38 -3.44
CA THR A 445 -2.99 26.96 -3.64
C THR A 445 -3.64 26.73 -5.01
N ALA A 446 -4.54 27.62 -5.42
CA ALA A 446 -5.22 27.51 -6.71
C ALA A 446 -4.26 27.66 -7.90
N GLU A 447 -3.28 28.57 -7.79
CA GLU A 447 -2.25 28.79 -8.79
C GLU A 447 -1.29 27.61 -8.91
N VAL A 448 -0.87 27.03 -7.77
CA VAL A 448 -0.03 25.82 -7.75
C VAL A 448 -0.77 24.65 -8.41
N MET A 449 -2.05 24.44 -8.09
CA MET A 449 -2.85 23.37 -8.67
C MET A 449 -3.03 23.53 -10.18
N GLU A 450 -3.34 24.74 -10.66
CA GLU A 450 -3.46 25.00 -12.10
C GLU A 450 -2.14 24.74 -12.83
N SER A 451 -1.02 25.18 -12.23
CA SER A 451 0.31 24.92 -12.79
C SER A 451 0.61 23.42 -12.87
N ALA A 452 0.18 22.64 -11.87
CA ALA A 452 0.35 21.20 -11.85
C ALA A 452 -0.50 20.51 -12.92
N SER A 453 -1.77 20.90 -13.09
CA SER A 453 -2.66 20.36 -14.13
C SER A 453 -2.16 20.69 -15.54
N ALA A 454 -1.68 21.93 -15.76
CA ALA A 454 -1.09 22.33 -17.04
C ALA A 454 0.17 21.51 -17.37
N ARG A 455 1.07 21.33 -16.40
CA ARG A 455 2.25 20.45 -16.55
C ARG A 455 1.86 19.01 -16.85
N ARG A 456 0.92 18.43 -16.10
CA ARG A 456 0.40 17.06 -16.35
C ARG A 456 -0.11 16.91 -17.79
N ARG A 457 -0.84 17.90 -18.32
CA ARG A 457 -1.30 17.88 -19.71
C ARG A 457 -0.13 17.91 -20.70
N ASP A 458 0.88 18.74 -20.43
CA ASP A 458 2.05 18.90 -21.30
C ASP A 458 2.97 17.66 -21.26
N ASP A 459 3.07 16.99 -20.12
CA ASP A 459 3.77 15.71 -19.93
C ASP A 459 3.06 14.55 -20.65
N LEU A 460 1.72 14.50 -20.56
CA LEU A 460 0.90 13.49 -21.25
C LEU A 460 0.68 13.81 -22.73
N ALA A 461 1.30 14.86 -23.26
CA ALA A 461 1.19 15.21 -24.67
C ALA A 461 1.72 14.06 -25.55
N PRO A 462 1.11 13.82 -26.74
CA PRO A 462 1.56 12.79 -27.65
C PRO A 462 3.07 12.90 -27.96
N GLY A 463 3.78 11.77 -27.92
CA GLY A 463 5.22 11.71 -28.22
C GLY A 463 6.16 12.04 -27.06
N ARG A 464 5.65 12.34 -25.86
CA ARG A 464 6.49 12.62 -24.67
C ARG A 464 7.02 11.36 -23.97
N GLY A 465 6.42 10.20 -24.21
CA GLY A 465 6.81 8.93 -23.58
C GLY A 465 6.50 8.86 -22.08
N VAL A 466 5.54 9.65 -21.60
CA VAL A 466 5.06 9.64 -20.21
C VAL A 466 3.66 9.05 -20.18
N ALA A 467 3.42 8.15 -19.24
CA ALA A 467 2.11 7.54 -19.01
C ALA A 467 1.43 8.09 -17.76
N GLY A 468 0.10 8.02 -17.73
CA GLY A 468 -0.67 8.33 -16.54
C GLY A 468 -0.62 7.19 -15.54
N SER A 469 -0.47 7.51 -14.25
CA SER A 469 -0.63 6.56 -13.16
C SER A 469 -1.46 7.16 -12.04
N ALA A 470 -2.17 6.29 -11.33
CA ALA A 470 -2.85 6.63 -10.08
C ALA A 470 -2.11 5.92 -8.95
N TYR A 471 -2.00 6.56 -7.78
CA TYR A 471 -1.29 5.95 -6.66
C TYR A 471 -2.08 6.02 -5.35
N ALA A 472 -1.72 5.15 -4.42
CA ALA A 472 -2.10 5.24 -3.01
C ALA A 472 -0.92 4.81 -2.15
N MET A 473 -0.69 5.53 -1.05
CA MET A 473 0.37 5.23 -0.11
C MET A 473 -0.26 4.84 1.23
N SER A 474 0.17 3.71 1.78
CA SER A 474 -0.27 3.17 3.06
C SER A 474 0.95 2.90 3.92
N VAL A 475 0.82 3.12 5.22
CA VAL A 475 1.90 2.98 6.19
C VAL A 475 1.40 2.07 7.31
N SER A 476 2.23 1.12 7.73
CA SER A 476 2.05 0.41 8.99
C SER A 476 3.24 0.62 9.90
N VAL A 477 2.96 0.78 11.18
CA VAL A 477 3.97 0.97 12.24
C VAL A 477 3.69 -0.06 13.32
N THR A 478 4.74 -0.72 13.79
CA THR A 478 4.63 -1.78 14.79
C THR A 478 5.43 -1.38 16.02
N GLY A 479 4.81 -1.48 17.20
CA GLY A 479 5.42 -1.27 18.51
C GLY A 479 5.28 -2.50 19.40
N ARG A 480 6.10 -2.57 20.45
CA ARG A 480 6.12 -3.67 21.43
C ARG A 480 4.94 -3.61 22.40
N ASP A 481 4.42 -2.41 22.62
CA ASP A 481 3.22 -2.13 23.41
C ASP A 481 2.48 -0.92 22.82
N SER A 482 1.35 -0.53 23.42
CA SER A 482 0.52 0.58 22.93
C SER A 482 1.20 1.95 23.01
N GLU A 483 2.08 2.17 23.98
CA GLU A 483 2.75 3.44 24.24
C GLU A 483 4.03 3.59 23.40
N ASP A 484 4.78 2.50 23.20
CA ASP A 484 5.85 2.38 22.21
C ASP A 484 5.30 2.60 20.79
N LEU A 485 4.17 1.98 20.45
CA LEU A 485 3.48 2.21 19.18
C LEU A 485 3.12 3.69 18.99
N ARG A 486 2.58 4.35 20.01
CA ARG A 486 2.22 5.77 19.93
C ARG A 486 3.44 6.65 19.67
N ARG A 487 4.57 6.40 20.34
CA ARG A 487 5.84 7.11 20.09
C ARG A 487 6.37 6.82 18.68
N ALA A 488 6.32 5.57 18.23
CA ALA A 488 6.73 5.18 16.89
C ALA A 488 5.91 5.89 15.81
N CYS A 489 4.59 6.01 15.99
CA CYS A 489 3.74 6.80 15.09
C CYS A 489 4.17 8.27 15.01
N LEU A 490 4.50 8.90 16.13
CA LEU A 490 4.96 10.30 16.16
C LEU A 490 6.28 10.48 15.39
N ARG A 491 7.25 9.57 15.56
CA ARG A 491 8.52 9.60 14.81
C ARG A 491 8.29 9.43 13.30
N VAL A 492 7.38 8.54 12.92
CA VAL A 492 7.00 8.33 11.52
C VAL A 492 6.27 9.54 10.94
N GLU A 493 5.39 10.19 11.69
CA GLU A 493 4.73 11.44 11.29
C GLU A 493 5.73 12.59 11.10
N GLN A 494 6.71 12.73 12.00
CA GLN A 494 7.77 13.71 11.89
C GLN A 494 8.62 13.48 10.63
N ALA A 495 9.02 12.23 10.38
CA ALA A 495 9.75 11.86 9.17
C ALA A 495 8.91 12.06 7.89
N ALA A 496 7.60 11.82 7.96
CA ALA A 496 6.67 12.10 6.85
C ALA A 496 6.60 13.60 6.56
N GLY A 497 6.57 14.45 7.59
CA GLY A 497 6.64 15.91 7.45
C GLY A 497 7.91 16.37 6.71
N SER A 498 9.06 15.79 7.04
CA SER A 498 10.33 16.01 6.33
C SER A 498 10.32 15.49 4.88
N SER A 499 9.42 14.57 4.56
CA SER A 499 9.15 14.04 3.22
C SER A 499 7.98 14.75 2.51
N ALA A 500 7.68 16.01 2.85
CA ALA A 500 6.62 16.81 2.22
C ALA A 500 5.20 16.16 2.29
N ILE A 501 4.99 15.26 3.27
CA ILE A 501 3.69 14.65 3.58
C ILE A 501 3.13 15.39 4.79
N GLY A 502 2.06 16.15 4.59
CA GLY A 502 1.42 16.98 5.62
C GLY A 502 0.68 16.20 6.71
N GLY A 503 0.46 14.90 6.53
CA GLY A 503 -0.17 14.05 7.54
C GLY A 503 -0.46 12.62 7.07
N ILE A 504 -0.61 11.73 8.05
CA ILE A 504 -1.04 10.34 7.86
C ILE A 504 -2.41 10.18 8.50
N ASP A 505 -3.40 9.74 7.73
CA ASP A 505 -4.72 9.40 8.25
C ASP A 505 -4.66 7.99 8.84
N TRP A 506 -4.34 7.92 10.12
CA TRP A 506 -4.42 6.65 10.86
C TRP A 506 -5.86 6.14 10.88
N HIS A 507 -6.02 4.85 10.61
CA HIS A 507 -7.32 4.21 10.74
C HIS A 507 -7.77 4.17 12.20
N THR A 508 -9.05 3.92 12.42
CA THR A 508 -9.65 3.69 13.74
C THR A 508 -10.59 2.50 13.60
N ASP A 509 -10.55 1.58 14.55
CA ASP A 509 -11.37 0.37 14.64
C ASP A 509 -11.23 -0.65 13.51
N ARG A 510 -10.34 -0.43 12.53
CA ARG A 510 -10.21 -1.24 11.31
C ARG A 510 -8.77 -1.65 10.98
N HIS A 511 -7.86 -1.62 11.95
CA HIS A 511 -6.45 -1.96 11.73
C HIS A 511 -6.26 -3.41 11.26
N ASP A 512 -7.12 -4.30 11.76
CA ASP A 512 -7.25 -5.71 11.35
C ASP A 512 -7.49 -5.87 9.83
N THR A 513 -8.25 -4.96 9.21
CA THR A 513 -8.47 -5.01 7.75
C THR A 513 -7.50 -4.15 6.97
N ALA A 514 -7.06 -3.04 7.55
CA ALA A 514 -6.15 -2.12 6.89
C ALA A 514 -4.75 -2.70 6.70
N GLN A 515 -4.30 -3.63 7.56
CA GLN A 515 -3.00 -4.28 7.43
C GLN A 515 -2.77 -4.94 6.06
N VAL A 516 -3.85 -5.35 5.37
CA VAL A 516 -3.78 -5.91 4.00
C VAL A 516 -3.15 -4.95 3.00
N GLN A 517 -3.24 -3.64 3.22
CA GLN A 517 -2.67 -2.63 2.35
C GLN A 517 -1.13 -2.59 2.43
N THR A 518 -0.57 -3.12 3.51
CA THR A 518 0.87 -3.22 3.75
C THR A 518 1.43 -4.62 3.59
N LEU A 519 0.59 -5.58 3.17
CA LEU A 519 0.99 -6.94 2.79
C LEU A 519 1.20 -7.05 1.28
N PRO A 520 2.03 -8.00 0.79
CA PRO A 520 2.41 -8.14 -0.61
C PRO A 520 1.32 -8.83 -1.46
N LEU A 521 0.11 -8.25 -1.44
CA LEU A 521 -1.10 -8.81 -2.05
C LEU A 521 -1.66 -7.92 -3.17
N CYS A 522 -1.03 -6.78 -3.47
CA CYS A 522 -1.54 -5.77 -4.41
C CYS A 522 -2.99 -5.38 -4.07
N ARG A 523 -3.30 -5.18 -2.79
CA ARG A 523 -4.61 -4.76 -2.26
C ARG A 523 -4.61 -3.26 -1.92
N GLY A 524 -5.79 -2.71 -1.62
CA GLY A 524 -5.99 -1.25 -1.45
C GLY A 524 -6.34 -0.55 -2.77
N MET A 525 -6.88 0.66 -2.73
CA MET A 525 -7.29 1.38 -3.94
C MET A 525 -6.49 2.68 -4.07
N ALA A 526 -5.91 2.94 -5.23
CA ALA A 526 -5.72 4.31 -5.69
C ALA A 526 -7.12 4.90 -5.87
N GLY A 527 -7.48 5.99 -5.18
CA GLY A 527 -8.85 6.52 -5.09
C GLY A 527 -9.52 6.98 -6.40
N VAL A 528 -8.97 6.62 -7.56
CA VAL A 528 -9.39 7.05 -8.90
C VAL A 528 -10.35 6.02 -9.51
N LYS A 529 -11.48 6.50 -10.04
CA LYS A 529 -12.52 5.67 -10.68
C LYS A 529 -11.96 4.78 -11.79
N HIS A 530 -10.94 5.25 -12.51
CA HIS A 530 -10.31 4.53 -13.61
C HIS A 530 -9.45 3.34 -13.13
N ALA A 531 -8.79 3.45 -11.98
CA ALA A 531 -8.06 2.36 -11.34
C ALA A 531 -8.98 1.23 -10.84
N ARG A 532 -10.27 1.53 -10.60
CA ARG A 532 -11.32 0.52 -10.33
C ARG A 532 -11.84 -0.16 -11.61
N THR A 533 -11.64 0.44 -12.78
CA THR A 533 -12.26 0.01 -14.03
C THR A 533 -11.33 -0.69 -15.02
N ASN A 534 -10.04 -0.86 -14.70
CA ASN A 534 -9.10 -1.57 -15.57
C ASN A 534 -8.70 -2.92 -14.97
#